data_AF-A0A970AUR1-F1
#
_entry.id   AF-A0A970AUR1-F1
#
_cell.length_a   1.000
_cell.length_b   1.000
_cell.length_c   1.000
_cell.angle_alpha   90.00
_cell.angle_beta   90.00
_cell.angle_gamma   90.00
#
_symmetry.space_group_name_H-M   'P 1'
#
loop_
_entity.id
_entity.type
_entity.pdbx_description
1 polymer ?
#
loop_
_entity_poly.entity_id
_entity_poly.type
_entity_poly.pdbx_seq_one_letter_code
_entity_poly.pdbx_strand_id
1 'polypeptide(L)' 'MIKIPGIGIKGAELIMNARRINKINSLSQLKKLNILANRAAPFILLNGKKSAIQTVMSF' A
#
# COMPACT_ATOMS: atom_id res chain seq x y z
N MET A 1 -10.24 12.42 -10.51
CA MET A 1 -9.88 11.36 -9.55
C MET A 1 -8.52 10.81 -9.91
N ILE A 2 -7.53 10.87 -9.02
CA ILE A 2 -6.25 10.19 -9.21
C ILE A 2 -6.48 8.71 -8.85
N LYS A 3 -6.51 7.83 -9.85
CA LYS A 3 -6.58 6.38 -9.64
C LYS A 3 -5.17 5.88 -9.36
N ILE A 4 -4.89 5.46 -8.13
CA ILE A 4 -3.62 4.80 -7.81
C ILE A 4 -3.65 3.40 -8.47
N PRO A 5 -2.67 3.06 -9.32
CA PRO A 5 -2.61 1.74 -9.94
C PRO A 5 -2.62 0.62 -8.87
N GLY A 6 -3.58 -0.29 -8.98
CA GLY A 6 -3.75 -1.39 -8.02
C GLY A 6 -4.54 -1.04 -6.75
N ILE A 7 -5.06 0.19 -6.62
CA ILE A 7 -6.01 0.58 -5.55
C ILE A 7 -7.26 1.19 -6.19
N GLY A 8 -8.34 0.40 -6.23
CA GLY A 8 -9.68 0.88 -6.57
C GLY A 8 -10.43 1.42 -5.34
N ILE A 9 -11.68 1.87 -5.54
CA ILE A 9 -12.54 2.43 -4.48
C ILE A 9 -12.68 1.47 -3.29
N LYS A 10 -12.96 0.18 -3.56
CA LYS A 10 -13.04 -0.87 -2.53
C LYS A 10 -11.72 -1.05 -1.78
N GLY A 11 -10.59 -1.01 -2.48
CA GLY A 11 -9.26 -1.12 -1.87
C GLY A 11 -8.95 0.09 -0.99
N ALA A 12 -9.31 1.30 -1.42
CA ALA A 12 -9.17 2.52 -0.63
C ALA A 12 -10.02 2.45 0.65
N GLU A 13 -11.25 1.96 0.56
CA GLU A 13 -12.13 1.76 1.71
C GLU A 13 -11.55 0.76 2.72
N LEU A 14 -11.02 -0.37 2.25
CA LEU A 14 -10.34 -1.36 3.11
C LEU A 14 -9.13 -0.75 3.83
N ILE A 15 -8.33 0.07 3.14
CA ILE A 15 -7.20 0.80 3.76
C ILE A 15 -7.72 1.72 4.86
N MET A 16 -8.77 2.50 4.57
CA MET A 16 -9.34 3.44 5.53
C MET A 16 -9.88 2.72 6.77
N ASN A 17 -10.59 1.61 6.59
CA ASN A 17 -11.10 0.79 7.69
C ASN A 17 -9.94 0.19 8.51
N ALA A 18 -8.94 -0.40 7.86
CA ALA A 18 -7.77 -0.96 8.53
C ALA A 18 -6.99 0.08 9.33
N ARG A 19 -6.85 1.30 8.81
CA ARG A 19 -6.17 2.43 9.51
C ARG A 19 -6.87 2.88 10.78
N ARG A 20 -8.20 2.70 10.89
CA ARG A 20 -8.94 3.01 12.13
C ARG A 20 -8.60 2.03 13.25
N ILE A 21 -8.24 0.78 12.89
CA ILE A 21 -7.92 -0.28 13.85
C ILE A 21 -6.43 -0.24 14.20
N ASN A 22 -5.55 -0.15 13.18
CA ASN A 22 -4.10 -0.20 13.36
C ASN A 22 -3.35 0.58 12.26
N LYS A 23 -2.16 1.09 12.58
CA LYS A 23 -1.30 1.75 11.59
C LYS A 23 -0.78 0.73 10.57
N ILE A 24 -0.91 1.05 9.28
CA ILE A 24 -0.32 0.29 8.18
C ILE A 24 1.11 0.78 7.95
N ASN A 25 2.08 -0.05 8.31
CA ASN A 25 3.51 0.27 8.27
C ASN A 25 4.27 -0.54 7.21
N SER A 26 3.67 -1.55 6.60
CA SER A 26 4.33 -2.39 5.58
C SER A 26 3.45 -2.74 4.38
N LEU A 27 4.08 -2.99 3.23
CA LEU A 27 3.43 -3.53 2.04
C LEU A 27 2.78 -4.90 2.29
N SER A 28 3.34 -5.70 3.21
CA SER A 28 2.79 -7.02 3.56
C SER A 28 1.40 -6.90 4.17
N GLN A 29 1.17 -5.89 5.02
CA GLN A 29 -0.17 -5.61 5.55
C GLN A 29 -1.17 -5.23 4.45
N LEU A 30 -0.73 -4.49 3.41
CA LEU A 30 -1.58 -4.18 2.26
C LEU A 30 -1.89 -5.43 1.42
N LYS A 31 -0.92 -6.33 1.23
CA LYS A 31 -1.15 -7.62 0.54
C LYS A 31 -2.20 -8.47 1.27
N LYS A 32 -2.17 -8.51 2.61
CA LYS A 32 -3.18 -9.19 3.43
C LYS A 32 -4.59 -8.61 3.25
N LEU A 33 -4.70 -7.34 2.87
CA LEU A 33 -5.95 -6.67 2.53
C LEU A 33 -6.36 -6.87 1.06
N ASN A 34 -5.73 -7.81 0.33
CA ASN A 34 -5.93 -8.05 -1.10
C ASN A 34 -5.65 -6.82 -1.99
N ILE A 35 -4.79 -5.92 -1.54
CA ILE A 35 -4.38 -4.75 -2.33
C ILE A 35 -3.11 -5.12 -3.10
N LEU A 36 -3.06 -4.74 -4.39
CA LEU A 36 -1.89 -4.91 -5.25
C LEU A 36 -0.78 -3.93 -4.88
N ALA A 37 -0.22 -4.13 -3.69
CA ALA A 37 0.69 -3.21 -3.02
C ALA A 37 1.97 -2.94 -3.84
N ASN A 38 2.40 -3.88 -4.68
CA ASN A 38 3.56 -3.71 -5.56
C ASN A 38 3.37 -2.57 -6.59
N ARG A 39 2.17 -2.42 -7.17
CA ARG A 39 1.88 -1.34 -8.13
C ARG A 39 1.60 -0.01 -7.44
N ALA A 40 1.07 -0.07 -6.22
CA ALA A 40 0.74 1.10 -5.43
C ALA A 40 1.94 1.69 -4.67
N ALA A 41 2.96 0.87 -4.38
CA ALA A 41 4.15 1.24 -3.60
C ALA A 41 4.80 2.58 -3.98
N PRO A 42 5.04 2.92 -5.27
CA PRO A 42 5.66 4.19 -5.62
C PRO A 42 4.74 5.40 -5.40
N PHE A 43 3.44 5.19 -5.19
CA PHE A 43 2.42 6.23 -5.07
C PHE A 43 1.87 6.40 -3.65
N ILE A 44 2.25 5.54 -2.70
CA ILE A 44 1.68 5.54 -1.34
C ILE A 44 2.75 5.65 -0.26
N LEU A 45 2.44 6.42 0.78
CA LEU A 45 3.21 6.46 2.01
C LEU A 45 2.59 5.52 3.04
N LEU A 46 3.42 4.70 3.68
CA LEU A 46 3.05 3.86 4.81
C LEU A 46 3.33 4.64 6.09
N ASN A 47 2.27 5.11 6.74
CA ASN A 47 2.38 5.92 7.96
C ASN A 47 3.35 7.12 7.81
N GLY A 48 3.27 7.82 6.66
CA GLY A 48 4.12 8.98 6.36
C GLY A 48 5.52 8.64 5.85
N LYS A 49 5.91 7.36 5.83
CA LYS A 49 7.20 6.91 5.30
C LYS A 49 7.01 6.25 3.95
N LYS A 50 7.88 6.56 2.98
CA LYS A 50 7.95 5.75 1.75
C LYS A 50 8.31 4.32 2.16
N SER A 51 7.66 3.33 1.57
CA SER A 51 8.11 1.94 1.77
C SER A 51 9.58 1.87 1.39
N ALA A 52 10.38 1.16 2.17
CA ALA A 52 11.71 0.77 1.71
C ALA A 52 11.51 0.02 0.40
N ILE A 53 11.91 0.64 -0.71
CA ILE A 53 12.00 -0.05 -1.98
C ILE A 53 13.24 -0.91 -1.80
N GLN A 54 13.04 -2.19 -1.48
CA GLN A 54 14.12 -3.14 -1.64
C GLN A 54 14.31 -3.25 -3.15
N THR A 55 15.20 -2.42 -3.70
CA THR A 55 15.77 -2.66 -5.02
C THR A 55 16.41 -4.03 -4.91
N VAL A 56 15.73 -5.04 -5.43
CA VAL A 56 16.37 -6.33 -5.66
C VAL A 56 17.53 -6.02 -6.60
N MET A 57 18.75 -6.13 -6.08
CA MET A 57 19.96 -6.10 -6.87
C MET A 57 19.87 -7.29 -7.83
N SER A 58 19.45 -7.03 -9.05
CA SER A 58 19.59 -7.95 -10.16
C SER A 58 21.08 -8.04 -10.50
N PHE A 59 21.69 -9.16 -10.15
CA PHE A 59 22.86 -9.73 -10.81
C PHE A 59 22.41 -10.99 -11.55
#